data_AF-A0A9P4Y2Q6-F1
#
_entry.id   AF-A0A9P4Y2Q6-F1
#
_cell.length_a   1.000
_cell.length_b   1.000
_cell.length_c   1.000
_cell.angle_alpha   90.00
_cell.angle_beta   90.00
_cell.angle_gamma   90.00
#
_symmetry.space_group_name_H-M   'P 1'
#
loop_
_entity.id
_entity.type
_entity.pdbx_description
1 polymer ?
#
loop_
_entity_poly.entity_id
_entity_poly.type
_entity_poly.pdbx_seq_one_letter_code
_entity_poly.pdbx_strand_id
1 'polypeptide(L)'
;AQSTSIATNGAEKAYKMNKLAIYNSNQKTLHEFLIHCRVYFLHYKTQFIKESEKVILTETYLEKNALIWYKLFLYNYLEHQNNLGVCI
;
A
#
# COMPACT_ATOMS: atom_id res chain seq x y z
N ALA A 1 -3.91 -6.89 49.37
CA ALA A 1 -4.76 -5.96 48.61
C ALA A 1 -4.10 -5.74 47.25
N GLN A 2 -4.67 -6.31 46.20
CA GLN A 2 -4.16 -6.21 44.83
C GLN A 2 -4.71 -4.96 44.16
N SER A 3 -3.81 -4.23 43.50
CA SER A 3 -4.05 -2.97 42.80
C SER A 3 -5.10 -3.10 41.70
N THR A 4 -6.07 -2.20 41.72
CA THR A 4 -7.04 -1.96 40.64
C THR A 4 -6.35 -1.25 39.47
N SER A 5 -6.13 -1.97 38.37
CA SER A 5 -5.83 -1.35 37.07
C SER A 5 -7.14 -1.09 36.34
N ILE A 6 -7.46 0.20 36.21
CA ILE A 6 -8.60 0.71 35.45
C ILE A 6 -8.34 0.36 33.97
N ALA A 7 -9.06 -0.64 33.45
CA ALA A 7 -9.10 -0.89 32.02
C ALA A 7 -9.87 0.25 31.37
N THR A 8 -9.13 1.15 30.71
CA THR A 8 -9.66 2.16 29.83
C THR A 8 -10.48 1.48 28.73
N ASN A 9 -11.81 1.61 28.82
CA ASN A 9 -12.74 1.30 27.73
C ASN A 9 -12.60 2.34 26.61
N GLY A 10 -11.42 2.42 26.02
CA GLY A 10 -11.21 3.01 24.70
C GLY A 10 -11.40 1.90 23.70
N ALA A 11 -12.65 1.58 23.37
CA ALA A 11 -12.97 0.81 22.18
C ALA A 11 -12.61 1.68 20.96
N GLU A 12 -11.31 1.81 20.69
CA GLU A 12 -10.83 2.19 19.37
C GLU A 12 -11.42 1.16 18.42
N LYS A 13 -12.44 1.59 17.68
CA LYS A 13 -12.89 0.90 16.47
C LYS A 13 -11.66 0.75 15.57
N ALA A 14 -10.95 -0.36 15.75
CA ALA A 14 -10.05 -0.89 14.75
C ALA A 14 -10.94 -1.26 13.56
N TYR A 15 -11.27 -0.27 12.73
CA TYR A 15 -11.64 -0.50 11.35
C TYR A 15 -10.41 -1.20 10.76
N LYS A 16 -10.37 -2.54 10.86
CA LYS A 16 -9.48 -3.36 10.06
C LYS A 16 -9.84 -3.03 8.64
N MET A 17 -9.07 -2.13 8.03
CA MET A 17 -9.30 -1.76 6.65
C MET A 17 -9.09 -3.05 5.87
N ASN A 18 -10.16 -3.53 5.22
CA ASN A 18 -10.13 -4.78 4.50
C ASN A 18 -8.97 -4.73 3.49
N LYS A 19 -8.29 -5.88 3.35
CA LYS A 19 -7.24 -6.12 2.37
C LYS A 19 -7.61 -5.48 1.02
N LEU A 20 -6.65 -4.83 0.35
CA LEU A 20 -6.89 -4.18 -0.94
C LEU A 20 -7.57 -5.16 -1.92
N ALA A 21 -8.54 -4.65 -2.69
CA ALA A 21 -9.21 -5.43 -3.72
C ALA A 21 -8.24 -5.68 -4.89
N ILE A 22 -8.32 -6.88 -5.47
CA ILE A 22 -7.52 -7.24 -6.64
C ILE A 22 -8.03 -6.46 -7.86
N TYR A 23 -7.12 -5.81 -8.59
CA TYR A 23 -7.43 -5.08 -9.81
C TYR A 23 -7.17 -5.93 -11.06
N ASN A 24 -8.23 -6.10 -11.86
CA ASN A 24 -8.26 -6.98 -13.02
C ASN A 24 -8.18 -6.24 -14.38
N SER A 25 -7.58 -5.04 -14.42
CA SER A 25 -7.41 -4.24 -15.65
C SER A 25 -8.68 -3.60 -16.22
N ASN A 26 -9.77 -3.47 -15.44
CA ASN A 26 -10.98 -2.77 -15.90
C ASN A 26 -10.89 -1.26 -15.65
N GLN A 27 -10.95 -0.46 -16.72
CA GLN A 27 -10.84 1.00 -16.64
C GLN A 27 -11.86 1.65 -15.69
N LYS A 28 -13.07 1.09 -15.57
CA LYS A 28 -14.11 1.61 -14.66
C LYS A 28 -13.73 1.43 -13.18
N THR A 29 -12.98 0.38 -12.85
CA THR A 29 -12.58 0.06 -11.47
C THR A 29 -11.18 0.55 -11.13
N LEU A 30 -10.43 1.10 -12.10
CA LEU A 30 -9.10 1.66 -11.88
C LEU A 30 -9.13 2.81 -10.87
N HIS A 31 -10.09 3.72 -11.02
CA HIS A 31 -10.21 4.88 -10.14
C HIS A 31 -10.46 4.47 -8.69
N GLU A 32 -11.39 3.55 -8.49
CA GLU A 32 -11.73 3.00 -7.16
C GLU A 32 -10.53 2.27 -6.54
N PHE A 33 -9.81 1.48 -7.34
CA PHE A 33 -8.59 0.81 -6.90
C PHE A 33 -7.52 1.81 -6.41
N LEU A 34 -7.27 2.88 -7.18
CA LEU A 34 -6.30 3.91 -6.79
C LEU A 34 -6.71 4.67 -5.53
N ILE A 35 -8.01 4.96 -5.35
CA ILE A 35 -8.54 5.54 -4.11
C ILE A 35 -8.28 4.59 -2.94
N HIS A 36 -8.60 3.30 -3.10
CA HIS A 36 -8.37 2.30 -2.06
C HIS A 36 -6.89 2.17 -1.70
N CYS A 37 -5.98 2.14 -2.67
CA CYS A 37 -4.54 2.17 -2.43
C CYS A 37 -4.14 3.40 -1.60
N ARG A 38 -4.61 4.59 -1.98
CA ARG A 38 -4.30 5.83 -1.26
C ARG A 38 -4.77 5.79 0.19
N VAL A 39 -6.01 5.35 0.44
CA VAL A 39 -6.54 5.30 1.80
C VAL A 39 -5.84 4.22 2.63
N TYR A 40 -5.53 3.07 2.02
CA TYR A 40 -4.76 2.00 2.67
C TYR A 40 -3.37 2.50 3.10
N PHE A 41 -2.62 3.16 2.21
CA PHE A 41 -1.31 3.70 2.54
C PHE A 41 -1.35 4.83 3.57
N LEU A 42 -2.42 5.63 3.60
CA LEU A 42 -2.61 6.65 4.63
C LEU A 42 -2.87 6.01 6.00
N HIS A 43 -3.69 4.96 6.04
CA HIS A 43 -4.03 4.25 7.27
C HIS A 43 -2.82 3.51 7.86
N TYR A 44 -2.02 2.87 7.02
CA TYR A 44 -0.82 2.14 7.42
C TYR A 44 0.47 2.95 7.20
N LYS A 45 0.40 4.29 7.19
CA LYS A 45 1.54 5.18 6.85
C LYS A 45 2.81 4.86 7.63
N THR A 46 2.68 4.50 8.91
CA THR A 46 3.80 4.18 9.79
C THR A 46 4.52 2.87 9.43
N GLN A 47 3.90 2.01 8.62
CA GLN A 47 4.49 0.74 8.16
C GLN A 47 5.30 0.90 6.87
N PHE A 48 5.15 2.02 6.16
CA PHE A 48 5.88 2.30 4.92
C PHE A 48 6.90 3.41 5.17
N ILE A 49 8.17 3.03 5.27
CA ILE A 49 9.30 3.95 5.43
C ILE A 49 9.69 4.54 4.06
N LYS A 50 9.57 3.74 2.99
CA LYS A 50 9.95 4.15 1.63
C LYS A 50 8.77 4.05 0.67
N GLU A 51 8.74 4.95 -0.30
CA GLU A 51 7.73 4.92 -1.37
C GLU A 51 7.81 3.61 -2.18
N SER A 52 9.02 3.05 -2.33
CA SER A 52 9.23 1.76 -3.01
C SER A 52 8.47 0.60 -2.36
N GLU A 53 8.23 0.63 -1.05
CA GLU A 53 7.48 -0.42 -0.34
C GLU A 53 6.00 -0.39 -0.73
N LYS A 54 5.44 0.80 -0.96
CA LYS A 54 4.06 0.98 -1.45
C LYS A 54 3.94 0.51 -2.90
N VAL A 55 4.95 0.81 -3.72
CA VAL A 55 5.05 0.37 -5.10
C VAL A 55 5.11 -1.17 -5.16
N ILE A 56 5.97 -1.81 -4.37
CA ILE A 56 6.05 -3.29 -4.34
C ILE A 56 4.74 -3.91 -3.84
N LEU A 57 4.13 -3.33 -2.79
CA LEU A 57 2.85 -3.86 -2.29
C LEU A 57 1.75 -3.79 -3.36
N THR A 58 1.69 -2.70 -4.12
CA THR A 58 0.70 -2.52 -5.19
C THR A 58 0.76 -3.65 -6.21
N GLU A 59 1.97 -4.16 -6.53
CA GLU A 59 2.14 -5.31 -7.43
C GLU A 59 1.32 -6.54 -7.00
N THR A 60 1.25 -6.80 -5.69
CA THR A 60 0.55 -7.98 -5.14
C THR A 60 -0.97 -7.95 -5.33
N TYR A 61 -1.52 -6.79 -5.74
CA TYR A 61 -2.95 -6.58 -5.99
C TYR A 61 -3.29 -6.40 -7.47
N LEU A 62 -2.31 -6.57 -8.37
CA LEU A 62 -2.50 -6.46 -9.81
C LEU A 62 -2.55 -7.83 -10.46
N GLU A 63 -3.45 -7.99 -11.43
CA GLU A 63 -3.55 -9.21 -12.23
C GLU A 63 -3.47 -8.93 -13.74
N LYS A 64 -3.12 -9.98 -14.50
CA LYS A 64 -3.18 -10.03 -15.97
C LYS A 64 -2.43 -8.86 -16.62
N ASN A 65 -3.09 -8.14 -17.51
CA ASN A 65 -2.50 -7.07 -18.31
C ASN A 65 -2.02 -5.89 -17.45
N ALA A 66 -2.70 -5.60 -16.34
CA ALA A 66 -2.28 -4.57 -15.40
C ALA A 66 -0.97 -4.94 -14.74
N LEU A 67 -0.79 -6.21 -14.34
CA LEU A 67 0.47 -6.69 -13.77
C LEU A 67 1.61 -6.64 -14.80
N ILE A 68 1.36 -7.01 -16.06
CA ILE A 68 2.36 -6.96 -17.14
C ILE A 68 2.84 -5.52 -17.37
N TRP A 69 1.90 -4.58 -17.53
CA TRP A 69 2.22 -3.16 -17.67
C TRP A 69 2.96 -2.61 -16.46
N TYR A 70 2.53 -3.02 -15.26
CA TYR A 70 3.13 -2.58 -14.02
C TYR A 70 4.57 -3.07 -13.85
N LYS A 71 4.87 -4.30 -14.24
CA LYS A 71 6.24 -4.84 -14.18
C LYS A 71 7.20 -4.09 -15.08
N LEU A 72 6.77 -3.68 -16.28
CA LEU A 72 7.57 -2.84 -17.18
C LEU A 72 7.85 -1.48 -16.55
N PHE A 73 6.83 -0.85 -15.95
CA PHE A 73 7.01 0.41 -15.22
C PHE A 73 7.92 0.26 -14.01
N LEU A 74 7.74 -0.81 -13.21
CA LEU A 74 8.50 -1.08 -12.00
C LEU A 74 9.99 -1.27 -12.30
N TYR A 75 10.31 -2.03 -13.35
CA TYR A 75 11.68 -2.22 -13.80
C TYR A 75 12.37 -0.88 -14.09
N ASN A 76 11.73 -0.03 -14.91
CA ASN A 76 12.25 1.31 -15.22
C ASN A 76 12.36 2.18 -13.97
N TYR A 77 11.34 2.15 -13.09
CA TYR A 77 11.35 2.92 -11.85
C TYR A 77 12.53 2.52 -10.96
N LEU A 78 12.80 1.22 -10.78
CA LEU A 78 13.90 0.74 -9.96
C LEU A 78 15.28 1.02 -10.59
N GLU A 79 15.44 0.87 -11.90
CA GLU A 79 16.68 1.25 -12.60
C GLU A 79 17.00 2.74 -12.40
N HIS A 80 16.00 3.62 -12.52
CA HIS A 80 16.19 5.05 -12.35
C HIS A 80 16.39 5.48 -10.89
N GLN A 81 15.76 4.80 -9.93
CA GLN A 81 16.03 5.02 -8.50
C GLN A 81 17.47 4.62 -8.13
N ASN A 82 17.99 3.54 -8.69
CA ASN A 82 19.39 3.13 -8.51
C ASN A 82 20.37 4.12 -9.17
N ASN A 83 20.02 4.71 -10.30
CA ASN A 83 20.83 5.73 -10.97
C ASN A 83 20.80 7.10 -10.26
N LEU A 84 19.74 7.43 -9.52
CA LEU A 84 19.70 8.61 -8.65
C LEU A 84 20.46 8.41 -7.33
N GLY A 85 20.94 7.19 -7.06
CA GLY A 85 21.82 6.84 -5.94
C GLY A 85 23.32 6.97 -6.23
N VAL A 86 23.71 7.45 -7.42
CA VAL A 86 25.11 7.77 -7.74
C VAL A 86 25.15 9.13 -8.44
N CYS A 87 25.02 10.21 -7.65
CA CYS A 87 25.73 11.48 -7.84
C CYS A 87 25.37 12.45 -6.71
N ILE A 88 26.36 12.61 -5.81
CA ILE A 88 26.60 13.66 -4.80
C ILE A 88 25.71 13.62 -3.54
#